data_AF-A0A7V7DPL9-F1
#
_entry.id   AF-A0A7V7DPL9-F1
#
_cell.length_a   1.000
_cell.length_b   1.000
_cell.length_c   1.000
_cell.angle_alpha   90.00
_cell.angle_beta   90.00
_cell.angle_gamma   90.00
#
_symmetry.space_group_name_H-M   'P 1'
#
loop_
_entity.id
_entity.type
_entity.pdbx_description
1 polymer ?
#
loop_
_entity_poly.entity_id
_entity_poly.type
_entity_poly.pdbx_seq_one_letter_code
_entity_poly.pdbx_strand_id
1 'polypeptide(L)'
;MSFKNLQSVIKDFEDRGQLVRISEPLSPKLEMTEVTDRVVKNGGPALLFENPQGYDIPVLTNLYGSLDRIRSIFNIQELDDLGAGFVRFLEMAPPKGWVEKLKLLPVLKEVADVFPKTIKNAPCQEVVHADDPDLAR
;
A
#
# COMPACT_ATOMS: atom_id res chain seq x y z
N MET A 1 0.34 10.63 1.59
CA MET A 1 0.05 9.22 1.93
C MET A 1 0.21 9.04 3.42
N SER A 2 -0.69 8.31 4.10
CA SER A 2 -0.61 8.10 5.56
C SER A 2 0.68 7.37 5.96
N PHE A 3 1.09 6.42 5.11
CA PHE A 3 2.22 5.53 5.37
C PHE A 3 3.37 5.81 4.41
N LYS A 4 4.61 5.63 4.91
CA LYS A 4 5.83 5.82 4.12
C LYS A 4 6.15 4.58 3.26
N ASN A 5 5.81 3.39 3.75
CA ASN A 5 6.06 2.10 3.11
C ASN A 5 5.15 1.01 3.71
N LEU A 6 5.20 -0.20 3.13
CA LEU A 6 4.38 -1.33 3.57
C LEU A 6 4.66 -1.73 5.03
N GLN A 7 5.92 -1.66 5.47
CA GLN A 7 6.31 -2.01 6.84
C GLN A 7 5.64 -1.10 7.87
N SER A 8 5.49 0.20 7.55
CA SER A 8 4.75 1.13 8.41
C SER A 8 3.25 0.81 8.47
N VAL A 9 2.65 0.28 7.40
CA VAL A 9 1.25 -0.19 7.41
C VAL A 9 1.11 -1.44 8.30
N ILE A 10 2.01 -2.41 8.14
CA ILE A 10 2.01 -3.65 8.92
C ILE A 10 2.07 -3.35 10.42
N LYS A 11 3.04 -2.51 10.82
CA LYS A 11 3.22 -2.12 12.22
C LYS A 11 1.98 -1.44 12.79
N ASP A 12 1.46 -0.44 12.06
CA ASP A 12 0.31 0.31 12.53
C ASP A 12 -0.97 -0.55 12.59
N PHE A 13 -1.16 -1.49 11.66
CA PHE A 13 -2.28 -2.42 11.73
C PHE A 13 -2.11 -3.44 12.86
N GLU A 14 -0.90 -3.89 13.14
CA GLU A 14 -0.59 -4.73 14.30
C GLU A 14 -0.90 -4.02 15.62
N ASP A 15 -0.41 -2.78 15.78
CA ASP A 15 -0.64 -1.94 16.96
C ASP A 15 -2.15 -1.67 17.21
N ARG A 16 -2.97 -1.65 16.15
CA ARG A 16 -4.42 -1.40 16.20
C ARG A 16 -5.27 -2.67 16.15
N GLY A 17 -4.67 -3.87 16.21
CA GLY A 17 -5.38 -5.14 16.14
C GLY A 17 -6.06 -5.42 14.79
N GLN A 18 -5.65 -4.72 13.74
CA GLN A 18 -6.09 -4.86 12.35
C GLN A 18 -5.19 -5.80 11.53
N LEU A 19 -4.13 -6.36 12.13
CA LEU A 19 -3.29 -7.40 11.55
C LEU A 19 -3.02 -8.49 12.58
N VAL A 20 -3.03 -9.75 12.14
CA VAL A 20 -2.65 -10.92 12.93
C VAL A 20 -1.51 -11.64 12.23
N ARG A 21 -0.48 -12.01 13.01
CA ARG A 21 0.60 -12.88 12.56
C ARG A 21 0.19 -14.35 12.75
N ILE A 22 0.43 -15.16 11.73
CA ILE A 22 0.18 -16.60 11.74
C ILE A 22 1.54 -17.29 11.68
N SER A 23 1.92 -17.92 12.79
CA SER A 23 3.20 -18.62 12.94
C SER A 23 3.13 -20.09 12.52
N GLU A 24 1.92 -20.63 12.44
CA GLU A 24 1.65 -22.01 12.00
C GLU A 24 2.15 -22.21 10.57
N PRO A 25 2.89 -23.29 10.30
CA PRO A 25 3.41 -23.55 8.97
C PRO A 25 2.27 -23.96 8.04
N LEU A 26 1.87 -23.07 7.13
CA LEU A 26 0.78 -23.28 6.19
C LEU A 26 1.27 -23.30 4.75
N SER A 27 0.61 -24.12 3.93
CA SER A 27 0.91 -24.19 2.51
C SER A 27 0.44 -22.93 1.78
N PRO A 28 1.29 -22.29 0.96
CA PRO A 28 0.84 -21.25 0.03
C PRO A 28 -0.18 -21.79 -0.99
N LYS A 29 -0.16 -23.11 -1.22
CA LYS A 29 -1.12 -23.78 -2.10
C LYS A 29 -2.42 -24.01 -1.34
N LEU A 30 -3.35 -23.08 -1.51
CA LEU A 30 -4.76 -23.14 -1.07
C LEU A 30 -5.00 -23.01 0.44
N GLU A 31 -4.11 -23.45 1.34
CA GLU A 31 -4.35 -23.34 2.79
C GLU A 31 -4.39 -21.87 3.25
N MET A 32 -3.39 -21.08 2.89
CA MET A 32 -3.39 -19.64 3.18
C MET A 32 -4.60 -18.92 2.56
N THR A 33 -5.02 -19.35 1.36
CA THR A 33 -6.22 -18.82 0.69
C THR A 33 -7.49 -19.16 1.47
N GLU A 34 -7.67 -20.40 1.92
CA GLU A 34 -8.83 -20.82 2.71
C GLU A 34 -8.92 -20.05 4.03
N VAL A 35 -7.79 -19.88 4.73
CA VAL A 35 -7.74 -19.07 5.95
C VAL A 35 -8.10 -17.61 5.63
N THR A 36 -7.50 -17.04 4.59
CA THR A 36 -7.78 -15.67 4.14
C THR A 36 -9.25 -15.48 3.78
N ASP A 37 -9.85 -16.44 3.08
CA ASP A 37 -11.25 -16.41 2.64
C ASP A 37 -12.22 -16.39 3.82
N ARG A 38 -11.99 -17.24 4.83
CA ARG A 38 -12.79 -17.22 6.07
C ARG A 38 -12.64 -15.89 6.80
N VAL A 39 -11.43 -15.36 6.89
CA VAL A 39 -11.16 -14.12 7.62
C VAL A 39 -11.82 -12.93 6.92
N VAL A 40 -11.68 -12.78 5.60
CA VAL A 40 -12.27 -11.65 4.87
C VAL A 40 -13.80 -11.69 4.90
N LYS A 41 -14.42 -12.86 4.77
CA LYS A 41 -15.89 -13.01 4.82
C LYS A 41 -16.50 -12.68 6.18
N ASN A 42 -15.70 -12.73 7.24
CA ASN A 42 -16.09 -12.35 8.59
C ASN A 42 -15.62 -10.92 8.96
N GLY A 43 -15.14 -10.13 8.00
CA GLY A 43 -14.64 -8.77 8.25
C GLY A 43 -13.36 -8.72 9.09
N GLY A 44 -12.60 -9.81 9.13
CA GLY A 44 -11.43 -9.96 9.99
C GLY A 44 -10.19 -9.16 9.56
N PRO A 45 -9.10 -9.28 10.34
CA PRO A 45 -7.87 -8.50 10.15
C PRO A 45 -7.08 -8.90 8.91
N ALA A 46 -6.09 -8.09 8.55
CA ALA A 46 -5.01 -8.52 7.65
C ALA A 46 -4.24 -9.69 8.25
N LEU A 47 -3.67 -10.56 7.41
CA LEU A 47 -2.96 -11.76 7.87
C LEU A 47 -1.51 -11.74 7.37
N LEU A 48 -0.56 -11.91 8.27
CA LEU A 48 0.84 -12.10 7.93
C LEU A 48 1.25 -13.53 8.27
N PHE A 49 1.35 -14.39 7.26
CA PHE A 49 1.83 -15.76 7.39
C PHE A 49 3.36 -15.75 7.41
N GLU A 50 3.96 -16.09 8.55
CA GLU A 50 5.40 -15.96 8.76
C GLU A 50 6.18 -17.18 8.25
N ASN A 51 5.54 -18.35 8.21
CA ASN A 51 6.17 -19.62 7.88
C ASN A 51 5.46 -20.35 6.72
N PRO A 52 5.53 -19.83 5.47
CA PRO A 52 5.02 -20.56 4.32
C PRO A 52 5.80 -21.87 4.10
N GLN A 53 5.09 -23.00 4.00
CA GLN A 53 5.74 -24.30 3.82
C GLN A 53 6.57 -24.34 2.52
N GLY A 54 7.88 -24.56 2.66
CA GLY A 54 8.81 -24.65 1.53
C GLY A 54 9.36 -23.30 1.05
N TYR A 55 9.06 -22.19 1.73
CA TYR A 55 9.48 -20.85 1.35
C TYR A 55 9.95 -20.04 2.57
N ASP A 56 10.88 -19.10 2.36
CA ASP A 56 11.42 -18.24 3.42
C ASP A 56 10.82 -16.82 3.44
N ILE A 57 9.95 -16.50 2.47
CA ILE A 57 9.38 -15.15 2.31
C ILE A 57 7.97 -15.13 2.91
N PRO A 58 7.71 -14.34 3.98
CA PRO A 58 6.38 -14.22 4.56
C PRO A 58 5.33 -13.73 3.57
N VAL A 59 4.08 -14.20 3.75
CA VAL A 59 2.95 -13.84 2.87
C VAL A 59 1.99 -12.95 3.63
N LEU A 60 1.79 -11.72 3.14
CA LEU A 60 0.78 -10.80 3.66
C LEU A 60 -0.48 -10.88 2.79
N THR A 61 -1.62 -11.19 3.39
CA THR A 61 -2.93 -11.21 2.70
C THR A 61 -3.95 -10.33 3.42
N ASN A 62 -5.10 -10.14 2.77
CA ASN A 62 -6.26 -9.43 3.33
C ASN A 62 -6.00 -7.97 3.76
N LEU A 63 -4.92 -7.34 3.27
CA LEU A 63 -4.50 -5.99 3.64
C LEU A 63 -5.62 -4.96 3.40
N TYR A 64 -6.31 -5.07 2.26
CA TYR A 64 -7.43 -4.21 1.86
C TYR A 64 -8.81 -4.81 2.17
N GLY A 65 -8.88 -5.85 3.01
CA GLY A 65 -10.11 -6.62 3.24
C GLY A 65 -11.23 -5.91 4.00
N SER A 66 -11.08 -4.63 4.36
CA SER A 66 -12.13 -3.84 4.98
C SER A 66 -12.06 -2.37 4.54
N LEU A 67 -13.22 -1.70 4.56
CA LEU A 67 -13.29 -0.27 4.23
C LEU A 67 -12.43 0.57 5.18
N ASP A 68 -12.38 0.25 6.47
CA ASP A 68 -11.58 1.00 7.44
C ASP A 68 -10.08 0.89 7.18
N ARG A 69 -9.60 -0.28 6.72
CA ARG A 69 -8.20 -0.45 6.30
C ARG A 69 -7.91 0.32 5.02
N ILE A 70 -8.80 0.29 4.04
CA ILE A 70 -8.68 1.10 2.81
C ILE A 70 -8.62 2.60 3.17
N ARG A 71 -9.56 3.09 3.98
CA ARG A 71 -9.61 4.47 4.47
C ARG A 71 -8.31 4.88 5.17
N SER A 72 -7.78 4.03 6.05
CA SER A 72 -6.49 4.27 6.72
C SER A 72 -5.32 4.35 5.76
N ILE A 73 -5.22 3.43 4.79
CA ILE A 73 -4.09 3.37 3.85
C ILE A 73 -4.07 4.61 2.95
N PHE A 74 -5.24 4.98 2.42
CA PHE A 74 -5.38 6.11 1.51
C PHE A 74 -5.54 7.46 2.21
N ASN A 75 -5.73 7.47 3.55
CA ASN A 75 -6.01 8.67 4.34
C ASN A 75 -7.27 9.42 3.86
N ILE A 76 -8.37 8.69 3.71
CA ILE A 76 -9.66 9.18 3.20
C ILE A 76 -10.78 8.86 4.18
N GLN A 77 -11.86 9.64 4.16
CA GLN A 77 -13.06 9.37 4.94
C GLN A 77 -14.02 8.49 4.16
N GLU A 78 -14.22 8.80 2.88
CA GLU A 78 -15.09 8.04 1.97
C GLU A 78 -14.34 7.68 0.69
N LEU A 79 -14.81 6.63 -0.01
CA LEU A 79 -14.17 6.20 -1.26
C LEU A 79 -14.24 7.27 -2.35
N ASP A 80 -15.29 8.10 -2.33
CA ASP A 80 -15.49 9.20 -3.28
C ASP A 80 -14.42 10.29 -3.16
N ASP A 81 -13.75 10.40 -2.00
CA ASP A 81 -12.65 11.36 -1.79
C ASP A 81 -11.50 11.15 -2.80
N LEU A 82 -11.26 9.88 -3.19
CA LEU A 82 -10.25 9.54 -4.19
C LEU A 82 -10.62 10.06 -5.58
N GLY A 83 -11.88 9.88 -5.97
CA GLY A 83 -12.40 10.34 -7.26
C GLY A 83 -12.38 11.86 -7.36
N ALA A 84 -12.87 12.54 -6.32
CA ALA A 84 -12.86 14.00 -6.25
C ALA A 84 -11.45 14.59 -6.35
N GLY A 85 -10.46 13.95 -5.71
CA GLY A 85 -9.05 14.34 -5.83
C GLY A 85 -8.51 14.21 -7.26
N PHE A 86 -8.86 13.12 -7.95
CA PHE A 86 -8.42 12.88 -9.33
C PHE A 86 -9.05 13.86 -10.33
N VAL A 87 -10.36 14.12 -10.22
CA VAL A 87 -11.04 15.11 -11.08
C VAL A 87 -10.42 16.49 -10.91
N ARG A 88 -10.17 16.93 -9.66
CA ARG A 88 -9.50 18.20 -9.39
C ARG A 88 -8.11 18.29 -10.04
N PHE A 89 -7.38 17.19 -10.08
CA PHE A 89 -6.09 17.13 -10.76
C PHE A 89 -6.23 17.27 -12.29
N LEU A 90 -7.20 16.60 -12.90
CA LEU A 90 -7.45 16.71 -14.35
C LEU A 90 -7.95 18.10 -14.78
N GLU A 91 -8.78 18.74 -13.96
CA GLU A 91 -9.34 20.06 -14.23
C GLU A 91 -8.35 21.21 -14.00
N MET A 92 -7.15 20.92 -13.49
CA MET A 92 -6.11 21.91 -13.26
C MET A 92 -5.54 22.42 -14.60
N ALA A 93 -6.21 23.42 -15.18
CA ALA A 93 -5.79 24.05 -16.43
C ALA A 93 -4.46 24.81 -16.25
N PRO A 94 -3.57 24.83 -17.27
CA PRO A 94 -2.39 25.68 -17.24
C PRO A 94 -2.80 27.16 -17.17
N PRO A 95 -2.16 27.97 -16.32
CA PRO A 95 -2.53 29.37 -16.08
C PRO A 95 -2.40 30.23 -17.34
N LYS A 96 -3.29 31.22 -17.49
CA LYS A 96 -3.24 32.20 -18.56
C LYS A 96 -2.88 33.58 -17.97
N GLY A 97 -1.59 33.79 -17.71
CA GLY A 97 -1.04 35.13 -17.45
C GLY A 97 -0.16 35.26 -16.21
N TRP A 98 0.44 36.43 -16.02
CA TRP A 98 1.46 36.68 -15.00
C TRP A 98 0.91 36.78 -13.57
N VAL A 99 -0.32 37.29 -13.40
CA VAL A 99 -1.00 37.37 -12.09
C VAL A 99 -1.46 35.98 -11.62
N GLU A 100 -1.95 35.14 -12.54
CA GLU A 100 -2.35 33.76 -12.22
C GLU A 100 -1.16 32.86 -11.87
N LYS A 101 0.02 33.12 -12.46
CA LYS A 101 1.27 32.43 -12.10
C LYS A 101 1.70 32.64 -10.64
N LEU A 102 1.43 33.82 -10.05
CA LEU A 102 1.71 34.08 -8.62
C LEU A 102 0.76 33.31 -7.69
N LYS A 103 -0.49 33.12 -8.11
CA LYS A 103 -1.50 32.32 -7.37
C LYS A 103 -1.27 30.81 -7.46
N LEU A 104 -0.38 30.36 -8.36
CA LEU A 104 -0.03 28.95 -8.51
C LEU A 104 1.09 28.49 -7.58
N LEU A 105 1.80 29.37 -6.89
CA LEU A 105 2.86 28.94 -5.96
C LEU A 105 2.39 27.91 -4.90
N PRO A 106 1.19 28.02 -4.30
CA PRO A 106 0.66 27.01 -3.39
C PRO A 106 0.30 25.71 -4.12
N VAL A 107 -0.31 25.82 -5.30
CA VAL A 107 -0.76 24.68 -6.14
C VAL A 107 0.44 23.90 -6.70
N LEU A 108 1.51 24.60 -7.07
CA LEU A 108 2.77 23.99 -7.53
C LEU A 108 3.38 23.08 -6.48
N LYS A 109 3.25 23.41 -5.19
CA LYS A 109 3.72 22.55 -4.10
C LYS A 109 2.88 21.27 -4.01
N GLU A 110 1.55 21.39 -4.11
CA GLU A 110 0.65 20.23 -4.13
C GLU A 110 0.89 19.33 -5.35
N VAL A 111 1.13 19.92 -6.51
CA VAL A 111 1.46 19.20 -7.75
C VAL A 111 2.86 18.58 -7.69
N ALA A 112 3.84 19.25 -7.07
CA ALA A 112 5.19 18.72 -6.91
C ALA A 112 5.20 17.45 -6.07
N ASP A 113 4.31 17.33 -5.07
CA ASP A 113 4.19 16.13 -4.23
C ASP A 113 3.54 14.93 -4.97
N VAL A 114 2.92 15.15 -6.14
CA VAL A 114 2.41 14.07 -7.01
C VAL A 114 3.55 13.38 -7.77
N PHE A 115 4.59 14.13 -8.14
CA PHE A 115 5.67 13.57 -8.94
C PHE A 115 6.63 12.75 -8.08
N PRO A 116 6.95 11.51 -8.49
CA PRO A 116 7.84 10.64 -7.73
C PRO A 116 9.25 11.23 -7.66
N LYS A 117 9.91 11.05 -6.52
CA LYS A 117 11.32 11.40 -6.35
C LYS A 117 12.19 10.21 -6.76
N THR A 118 13.06 10.42 -7.74
CA THR A 118 14.05 9.41 -8.12
C THR A 118 15.19 9.38 -7.12
N ILE A 119 15.47 8.19 -6.56
CA ILE A 119 16.57 7.95 -5.64
C ILE A 119 17.50 6.88 -6.20
N LYS A 120 18.79 6.96 -5.85
CA LYS A 120 19.81 6.03 -6.37
C LYS A 120 19.82 4.69 -5.64
N ASN A 121 19.62 4.73 -4.32
CA ASN A 121 19.66 3.57 -3.44
C ASN A 121 18.34 3.49 -2.67
N ALA A 122 17.70 2.32 -2.69
CA ALA A 122 16.44 2.04 -2.02
C ALA A 122 16.45 0.65 -1.38
N PRO A 123 15.68 0.41 -0.30
CA PRO A 123 15.61 -0.92 0.35
C PRO A 123 15.21 -2.06 -0.61
N CYS A 124 14.42 -1.78 -1.64
CA CYS A 124 14.05 -2.77 -2.66
C CYS A 124 15.23 -3.22 -3.54
N GLN A 125 16.43 -2.66 -3.38
CA GLN A 125 17.65 -3.02 -4.10
C GLN A 125 18.67 -3.78 -3.22
N GLU A 126 18.31 -4.13 -1.99
CA GLU A 126 19.24 -4.81 -1.04
C GLU A 126 19.60 -6.23 -1.48
N VAL A 127 18.69 -6.94 -2.16
CA VAL A 127 18.91 -8.28 -2.69
C VAL A 127 18.64 -8.27 -4.19
N VAL A 128 19.65 -8.60 -4.99
CA VAL A 128 19.57 -8.61 -6.46
C VAL A 128 19.99 -9.98 -6.99
N HIS A 129 19.07 -10.65 -7.68
CA HIS A 129 19.32 -11.88 -8.42
C HIS A 129 19.47 -11.55 -9.91
N ALA A 130 20.69 -11.24 -10.35
CA ALA A 130 20.94 -10.78 -11.72
C ALA A 130 21.16 -11.92 -12.72
N ASP A 131 21.84 -12.99 -12.32
CA ASP A 131 22.33 -14.01 -13.25
C ASP A 131 21.37 -15.20 -13.41
N ASP A 132 20.61 -15.54 -12.37
CA ASP A 132 19.69 -16.67 -12.36
C ASP A 132 18.41 -16.33 -11.56
N PRO A 133 17.50 -15.52 -12.13
CA PRO A 133 16.26 -15.15 -11.46
C PRO A 133 15.28 -16.34 -11.47
N ASP A 134 15.01 -16.89 -10.28
CA ASP A 134 13.99 -17.91 -10.07
C ASP A 134 12.81 -17.35 -9.26
N LEU A 135 11.61 -17.38 -9.86
CA LEU A 135 10.35 -16.94 -9.22
C LEU A 135 9.69 -18.04 -8.39
N ALA A 136 10.16 -19.30 -8.49
CA ALA A 136 9.65 -20.43 -7.72
C ALA A 136 10.32 -20.58 -6.34
N ARG A 137 11.28 -19.69 -6.01
CA ARG A 137 11.99 -19.62 -4.74
C ARG A 137 11.10 -19.15 -3.58
#